data_AF-A0A8H4M5D4-F1
#
_entry.id   AF-A0A8H4M5D4-F1
#
_cell.length_a   1.000
_cell.length_b   1.000
_cell.length_c   1.000
_cell.angle_alpha   90.00
_cell.angle_beta   90.00
_cell.angle_gamma   90.00
#
_symmetry.space_group_name_H-M   'P 1'
#
loop_
_entity.id
_entity.type
_entity.pdbx_description
1 polymer ?
#
loop_
_entity_poly.entity_id
_entity_poly.type
_entity_poly.pdbx_seq_one_letter_code
_entity_poly.pdbx_strand_id
1 'polypeptide(L)'
;MVSYAVAFIRLIVSGTLYLHVAVKYVVVRILGNSRHLEASTVVRWVTWFASTIILGALVFILAEGIPIFNYLIALVGSVCFVPLAMSIPGWLWLYDNGHYMKDTVIQRVVYLLHCGLVILGLLFLVLAMYGVIVQISDSYNSGAVGSAFGSRDKCYLFQTRWSKIKQQAIY
;
A
#
# COMPACT_ATOMS: atom_id res chain seq x y z
N MET A 1 15.64 -4.50 20.49
CA MET A 1 15.60 -3.12 21.05
C MET A 1 16.19 -2.08 20.08
N VAL A 2 17.28 -2.36 19.35
CA VAL A 2 17.88 -1.41 18.37
C VAL A 2 17.12 -1.33 17.02
N SER A 3 16.45 -2.41 16.59
CA SER A 3 15.75 -2.47 15.29
C SER A 3 14.52 -1.55 15.17
N TYR A 4 13.92 -1.14 16.29
CA TYR A 4 12.70 -0.34 16.27
C TYR A 4 12.95 1.09 15.76
N ALA A 5 14.06 1.71 16.14
CA ALA A 5 14.44 3.04 15.67
C ALA A 5 14.68 3.05 14.14
N VAL A 6 15.33 2.01 13.62
CA VAL A 6 15.59 1.84 12.17
C VAL A 6 14.29 1.59 11.39
N ALA A 7 13.36 0.82 11.96
CA ALA A 7 12.05 0.63 11.35
C ALA A 7 11.24 1.94 11.33
N PHE A 8 11.27 2.68 12.44
CA PHE A 8 10.52 3.93 12.58
C PHE A 8 11.01 5.03 11.63
N ILE A 9 12.33 5.22 11.49
CA ILE A 9 12.87 6.21 10.55
C ILE A 9 12.48 5.87 9.11
N ARG A 10 12.50 4.58 8.74
CA ARG A 10 12.07 4.12 7.41
C ARG A 10 10.60 4.44 7.16
N LEU A 11 9.74 4.21 8.15
CA LEU A 11 8.30 4.49 8.05
C LEU A 11 8.01 5.99 7.90
N ILE A 12 8.71 6.85 8.66
CA ILE A 12 8.55 8.31 8.53
C ILE A 12 8.99 8.78 7.15
N VAL A 13 10.17 8.34 6.69
CA VAL A 13 10.73 8.77 5.41
C VAL A 13 9.85 8.32 4.24
N SER A 14 9.43 7.05 4.21
CA SER A 14 8.56 6.56 3.14
C SER A 14 7.18 7.21 3.17
N GLY A 15 6.55 7.31 4.35
CA GLY A 15 5.24 7.94 4.51
C GLY A 15 5.24 9.41 4.07
N THR A 16 6.28 10.17 4.45
CA THR A 16 6.44 11.57 4.04
C THR A 16 6.63 11.69 2.53
N LEU A 17 7.44 10.83 1.92
CA LEU A 17 7.69 10.85 0.48
C LEU A 17 6.41 10.56 -0.31
N TYR A 18 5.65 9.53 0.07
CA TYR A 18 4.39 9.20 -0.61
C TYR A 18 3.35 10.31 -0.45
N LEU A 19 3.20 10.87 0.75
CA LEU A 19 2.29 12.00 0.99
C LEU A 19 2.70 13.22 0.17
N HIS A 20 4.00 13.52 0.11
CA HIS A 20 4.51 14.67 -0.62
C HIS A 20 4.29 14.54 -2.14
N VAL A 21 4.52 13.36 -2.72
CA VAL A 21 4.26 13.08 -4.14
C VAL A 21 2.76 13.21 -4.44
N ALA A 22 1.89 12.69 -3.57
CA ALA A 22 0.44 12.83 -3.70
C ALA A 22 -0.01 14.30 -3.64
N VAL A 23 0.50 15.07 -2.68
CA VAL A 23 0.20 16.51 -2.57
C VAL A 23 0.67 17.26 -3.80
N LYS A 24 1.88 17.00 -4.30
CA LYS A 24 2.40 17.65 -5.52
C LYS A 24 1.51 17.34 -6.73
N TYR A 25 1.05 16.10 -6.86
CA TYR A 25 0.11 15.71 -7.92
C TYR A 25 -1.22 16.47 -7.83
N VAL A 26 -1.81 16.54 -6.63
CA VAL A 26 -3.07 17.28 -6.38
C VAL A 26 -2.90 18.77 -6.66
N VAL A 27 -1.81 19.38 -6.17
CA VAL A 27 -1.51 20.80 -6.41
C VAL A 27 -1.35 21.09 -7.91
N VAL A 28 -0.61 20.25 -8.65
CA VAL A 28 -0.46 20.42 -10.11
C VAL A 28 -1.80 20.28 -10.83
N ARG A 29 -2.67 19.38 -10.38
CA ARG A 29 -3.97 19.16 -11.01
C ARG A 29 -4.97 20.29 -10.75
N ILE A 30 -4.89 20.93 -9.57
CA ILE A 30 -5.74 22.06 -9.19
C ILE A 30 -5.19 23.39 -9.76
N LEU A 31 -3.87 23.61 -9.68
CA LEU A 31 -3.22 24.87 -10.07
C LEU A 31 -2.65 24.87 -11.50
N GLY A 32 -2.80 23.77 -12.24
CA GLY A 32 -2.22 23.55 -13.57
C GLY A 32 -2.65 24.54 -14.66
N ASN A 33 -3.67 25.38 -14.41
CA ASN A 33 -4.18 26.35 -15.38
C ASN A 33 -3.94 27.82 -14.95
N SER A 34 -3.06 28.08 -13.97
CA SER A 34 -2.86 29.43 -13.41
C SER A 34 -1.40 29.87 -13.46
N ARG A 35 -1.16 31.16 -13.80
CA ARG A 35 0.17 31.82 -13.84
C ARG A 35 0.89 31.92 -12.48
N HIS A 36 0.31 31.33 -11.42
CA HIS A 36 0.78 31.34 -10.04
C HIS A 36 1.63 30.11 -9.68
N LEU A 37 2.05 29.31 -10.68
CA LEU A 37 2.81 28.07 -10.49
C LEU A 37 4.23 28.28 -9.93
N GLU A 38 4.89 29.41 -10.23
CA GLU A 38 6.26 29.70 -9.73
C GLU A 38 6.36 30.89 -8.76
N ALA A 39 5.37 31.77 -8.72
CA ALA A 39 5.37 32.90 -7.78
C ALA A 39 5.13 32.40 -6.34
N SER A 40 5.90 32.92 -5.37
CA SER A 40 5.78 32.65 -3.93
C SER A 40 4.50 33.24 -3.33
N THR A 41 3.36 32.78 -3.82
CA THR A 41 2.04 33.30 -3.44
C THR A 41 1.47 32.48 -2.29
N VAL A 42 0.79 33.15 -1.35
CA VAL A 42 0.11 32.54 -0.19
C VAL A 42 -0.85 31.42 -0.64
N VAL A 43 -1.47 31.58 -1.82
CA VAL A 43 -2.35 30.57 -2.44
C VAL A 43 -1.67 29.21 -2.59
N ARG A 44 -0.39 29.16 -2.97
CA ARG A 44 0.37 27.89 -3.10
C ARG A 44 0.58 27.22 -1.73
N TRP A 45 0.99 28.01 -0.74
CA TRP A 45 1.21 27.53 0.63
C TRP A 45 -0.08 26.99 1.25
N VAL A 46 -1.19 27.71 1.11
CA VAL A 46 -2.51 27.28 1.59
C VAL A 46 -2.98 26.03 0.87
N THR A 47 -2.84 25.96 -0.47
CA THR A 47 -3.25 24.78 -1.24
C THR A 47 -2.42 23.55 -0.86
N TRP A 48 -1.12 23.73 -0.60
CA TRP A 48 -0.24 22.67 -0.12
C TRP A 48 -0.63 22.16 1.27
N PHE A 49 -0.84 23.07 2.24
CA PHE A 49 -1.28 22.68 3.58
C PHE A 49 -2.67 22.04 3.59
N ALA A 50 -3.63 22.62 2.87
CA ALA A 50 -4.98 22.08 2.74
C ALA A 50 -4.97 20.68 2.13
N SER A 51 -4.23 20.48 1.03
CA SER A 51 -4.11 19.16 0.39
C SER A 51 -3.47 18.13 1.33
N THR A 52 -2.42 18.54 2.07
CA THR A 52 -1.73 17.67 3.03
C THR A 52 -2.67 17.23 4.17
N ILE A 53 -3.46 18.16 4.72
CA ILE A 53 -4.43 17.86 5.79
C ILE A 53 -5.55 16.95 5.28
N ILE A 54 -6.09 17.20 4.08
CA ILE A 54 -7.15 16.37 3.48
C ILE A 54 -6.66 14.94 3.23
N LEU A 55 -5.49 14.78 2.61
CA LEU A 55 -4.87 13.47 2.40
C LEU A 55 -4.56 12.77 3.73
N GLY A 56 -4.06 13.51 4.72
CA GLY A 56 -3.82 12.98 6.07
C GLY A 56 -5.09 12.50 6.76
N ALA A 57 -6.19 13.27 6.67
CA ALA A 57 -7.49 12.88 7.21
C ALA A 57 -8.05 11.62 6.53
N LEU A 58 -7.90 11.49 5.21
CA LEU A 58 -8.29 10.28 4.48
C LEU A 58 -7.51 9.05 4.94
N VAL A 59 -6.19 9.18 5.12
CA VAL A 59 -5.34 8.08 5.63
C VAL A 59 -5.73 7.72 7.07
N PHE A 60 -6.05 8.69 7.91
CA PHE A 60 -6.50 8.44 9.28
C PHE A 60 -7.81 7.63 9.33
N ILE A 61 -8.78 7.97 8.47
CA ILE A 61 -10.04 7.21 8.35
C ILE A 61 -9.77 5.77 7.91
N LEU A 62 -8.87 5.57 6.93
CA LEU A 62 -8.50 4.23 6.48
C LEU A 62 -7.77 3.43 7.57
N ALA A 63 -6.93 4.09 8.38
CA ALA A 63 -6.20 3.45 9.47
C ALA A 63 -7.13 2.93 10.57
N GLU A 64 -8.15 3.70 10.96
CA GLU A 64 -9.16 3.30 11.95
C GLU A 64 -10.13 2.23 11.41
N GLY A 65 -10.32 2.17 10.08
CA GLY A 65 -11.24 1.24 9.44
C GLY A 65 -10.71 -0.18 9.25
N ILE A 66 -9.40 -0.38 9.14
CA ILE A 66 -8.81 -1.68 8.79
C ILE A 66 -8.33 -2.42 10.05
N PRO A 67 -9.02 -3.48 10.50
CA PRO A 67 -8.66 -4.20 11.73
C PRO A 67 -7.31 -4.92 11.64
N ILE A 68 -6.80 -5.23 10.43
CA ILE A 68 -5.48 -5.84 10.22
C ILE A 68 -4.77 -5.21 9.01
N PHE A 69 -3.97 -4.18 9.29
CA PHE A 69 -3.18 -3.46 8.27
C PHE A 69 -2.14 -4.35 7.57
N ASN A 70 -1.60 -5.36 8.27
CA ASN A 70 -0.54 -6.22 7.74
C ASN A 70 -0.97 -7.00 6.48
N TYR A 71 -2.21 -7.51 6.45
CA TYR A 71 -2.72 -8.20 5.26
C TYR A 71 -2.95 -7.26 4.09
N LEU A 72 -3.37 -6.02 4.37
CA LEU A 72 -3.53 -5.00 3.33
C LEU A 72 -2.20 -4.64 2.69
N ILE A 73 -1.15 -4.37 3.47
CA ILE A 73 0.18 -4.07 2.90
C ILE A 73 0.78 -5.25 2.15
N ALA A 74 0.53 -6.48 2.62
CA ALA A 74 0.98 -7.69 1.93
C ALA A 74 0.26 -7.87 0.59
N LEU A 75 -1.06 -7.62 0.54
CA LEU A 75 -1.87 -7.68 -0.68
C LEU A 75 -1.50 -6.58 -1.67
N VAL A 76 -1.40 -5.33 -1.21
CA VAL A 76 -1.02 -4.19 -2.07
C VAL A 76 0.41 -4.37 -2.56
N GLY A 77 1.30 -4.84 -1.69
CA GLY A 77 2.67 -5.18 -2.05
C GLY A 77 2.73 -6.24 -3.16
N SER A 78 2.01 -7.36 -3.03
CA SER A 78 2.02 -8.41 -4.05
C SER A 78 1.45 -7.94 -5.38
N VAL A 79 0.33 -7.21 -5.35
CA VAL A 79 -0.35 -6.75 -6.57
C VAL A 79 0.40 -5.62 -7.27
N CYS A 80 1.02 -4.71 -6.53
CA CYS A 80 1.72 -3.56 -7.12
C CYS A 80 3.17 -3.89 -7.48
N PHE A 81 3.90 -4.59 -6.60
CA PHE A 81 5.33 -4.82 -6.77
C PHE A 81 5.63 -5.81 -7.89
N VAL A 82 4.92 -6.93 -7.97
CA VAL A 82 5.22 -8.01 -8.92
C VAL A 82 5.08 -7.55 -10.39
N PRO A 83 3.95 -6.96 -10.83
CA PRO A 83 3.86 -6.50 -12.21
C PRO A 83 4.80 -5.33 -12.49
N LEU A 84 5.01 -4.43 -11.52
CA LEU A 84 5.88 -3.26 -11.73
C LEU A 84 7.36 -3.63 -11.82
N ALA A 85 7.82 -4.58 -11.02
CA ALA A 85 9.23 -4.99 -10.97
C ALA A 85 9.59 -6.07 -12.00
N MET A 86 8.65 -6.94 -12.38
CA MET A 86 8.94 -8.11 -13.24
C MET A 86 8.19 -8.06 -14.57
N SER A 87 6.86 -7.92 -14.55
CA SER A 87 6.05 -8.03 -15.78
C SER A 87 6.23 -6.84 -16.72
N ILE A 88 6.21 -5.60 -16.23
CA ILE A 88 6.35 -4.38 -17.05
C ILE A 88 7.72 -4.32 -17.74
N PRO A 89 8.87 -4.43 -17.05
CA PRO A 89 10.16 -4.38 -17.73
C PRO A 89 10.37 -5.57 -18.68
N GLY A 90 9.89 -6.76 -18.31
CA GLY A 90 9.94 -7.93 -19.20
C GLY A 90 9.12 -7.76 -20.48
N TRP A 91 7.91 -7.20 -20.36
CA TRP A 91 7.03 -6.92 -21.51
C TRP A 91 7.57 -5.80 -22.40
N LEU A 92 8.08 -4.71 -21.79
CA LEU A 92 8.63 -3.58 -22.53
C LEU A 92 9.87 -4.00 -23.35
N TRP A 93 10.75 -4.81 -22.78
CA TRP A 93 11.90 -5.33 -23.50
C TRP A 93 11.51 -6.24 -24.68
N LEU A 94 10.46 -7.06 -24.49
CA LEU A 94 9.92 -7.94 -25.54
C LEU A 94 9.29 -7.15 -26.69
N TYR A 95 8.62 -6.03 -26.39
CA TYR A 95 8.06 -5.13 -27.38
C TYR A 95 9.15 -4.48 -28.25
N ASP A 96 10.24 -4.02 -27.62
CA ASP A 96 11.33 -3.33 -28.32
C ASP A 96 12.25 -4.29 -29.10
N ASN A 97 12.38 -5.55 -28.67
CA ASN A 97 13.28 -6.56 -29.27
C ASN A 97 12.54 -7.69 -30.00
N GLY A 98 11.39 -7.40 -30.62
CA GLY A 98 10.56 -8.40 -31.32
C GLY A 98 11.27 -9.17 -32.45
N HIS A 99 12.34 -8.63 -33.05
CA HIS A 99 13.09 -9.30 -34.13
C HIS A 99 14.05 -10.40 -33.66
N TYR A 100 14.39 -10.48 -32.37
CA TYR A 100 15.36 -11.45 -31.82
C TYR A 100 14.96 -12.93 -31.99
N MET A 101 13.72 -13.23 -32.41
CA MET A 101 13.31 -14.60 -32.73
C MET A 101 13.93 -15.15 -34.02
N LYS A 102 14.35 -14.30 -34.96
CA LYS A 102 14.81 -14.70 -36.31
C LYS A 102 16.32 -14.68 -36.51
N ASP A 103 17.06 -14.09 -35.58
CA ASP A 103 18.51 -13.92 -35.69
C ASP A 103 19.28 -15.12 -35.09
N THR A 104 20.19 -14.88 -34.15
CA THR A 104 21.12 -15.87 -33.60
C THR A 104 20.47 -16.74 -32.51
N VAL A 105 20.93 -17.99 -32.35
CA VAL A 105 20.44 -18.92 -31.32
C VAL A 105 20.50 -18.31 -29.90
N ILE A 106 21.56 -17.52 -29.61
CA ILE A 106 21.73 -16.77 -28.35
C ILE A 106 20.62 -15.73 -28.17
N GLN A 107 20.29 -14.98 -29.22
CA GLN A 107 19.24 -13.96 -29.21
C GLN A 107 17.84 -14.59 -28.99
N ARG A 108 17.60 -15.77 -29.57
CA ARG A 108 16.39 -16.56 -29.33
C ARG A 108 16.28 -17.06 -27.88
N VAL A 109 17.39 -17.47 -27.26
CA VAL A 109 17.42 -17.85 -25.83
C VAL A 109 17.13 -16.66 -24.92
N VAL A 110 17.72 -15.49 -25.19
CA VAL A 110 17.45 -14.25 -24.43
C VAL A 110 15.99 -13.83 -24.56
N TYR A 111 15.40 -13.95 -25.75
CA TYR A 111 13.98 -13.68 -25.98
C TYR A 111 13.07 -14.63 -25.18
N LEU A 112 13.37 -15.94 -25.19
CA LEU A 112 12.65 -16.92 -24.40
C LEU A 112 12.79 -16.69 -22.88
N LEU A 113 13.96 -16.26 -22.40
CA LEU A 113 14.17 -15.91 -20.99
C LEU A 113 13.32 -14.72 -20.56
N HIS A 114 13.20 -13.68 -21.39
CA HIS A 114 12.34 -12.52 -21.07
C HIS A 114 10.85 -12.88 -21.15
N CYS A 115 10.46 -13.74 -22.08
CA CYS A 115 9.10 -14.30 -22.11
C CYS A 115 8.81 -15.12 -20.83
N GLY A 116 9.77 -15.95 -20.41
CA GLY A 116 9.73 -16.69 -19.15
C GLY A 116 9.64 -15.78 -17.92
N LEU A 117 10.35 -14.65 -17.92
CA LEU A 117 10.31 -13.66 -16.85
C LEU A 117 8.91 -13.05 -16.67
N VAL A 118 8.22 -12.75 -17.78
CA VAL A 118 6.84 -12.23 -17.75
C VAL A 118 5.87 -13.28 -17.20
N ILE A 119 5.97 -14.53 -17.66
CA ILE A 119 5.13 -15.65 -17.18
C ILE A 119 5.39 -15.90 -15.69
N LEU A 120 6.66 -15.96 -15.29
CA LEU A 120 7.05 -16.16 -13.90
C LEU A 120 6.57 -15.00 -13.01
N GLY A 121 6.62 -13.75 -13.51
CA GLY A 121 6.01 -12.61 -12.83
C GLY A 121 4.50 -12.78 -12.61
N LEU A 122 3.75 -13.21 -13.63
CA LEU A 122 2.31 -13.48 -13.47
C LEU A 122 2.03 -14.62 -12.49
N LEU A 123 2.85 -15.68 -12.50
CA LEU A 123 2.73 -16.76 -11.52
C LEU A 123 3.01 -16.26 -10.10
N PHE A 124 4.08 -15.47 -9.90
CA PHE A 124 4.40 -14.87 -8.61
C PHE A 124 3.28 -13.96 -8.11
N LEU A 125 2.59 -13.25 -9.00
CA LEU A 125 1.44 -12.41 -8.65
C LEU A 125 0.31 -13.27 -8.07
N VAL A 126 -0.06 -14.36 -8.76
CA VAL A 126 -1.12 -15.29 -8.30
C VAL A 126 -0.71 -15.96 -7.00
N LEU A 127 0.52 -16.46 -6.89
CA LEU A 127 1.04 -17.12 -5.70
C LEU A 127 1.07 -16.18 -4.49
N ALA A 128 1.53 -14.95 -4.69
CA ALA A 128 1.61 -13.97 -3.61
C ALA A 128 0.22 -13.52 -3.15
N MET A 129 -0.75 -13.35 -4.05
CA MET A 129 -2.15 -13.11 -3.66
C MET A 129 -2.75 -14.29 -2.90
N TYR A 130 -2.53 -15.52 -3.39
CA TYR A 130 -3.02 -16.73 -2.73
C TYR A 130 -2.47 -16.85 -1.29
N GLY A 131 -1.19 -16.56 -1.09
CA GLY A 131 -0.58 -16.55 0.24
C GLY A 131 -1.28 -15.60 1.22
N VAL A 132 -1.65 -14.39 0.76
CA VAL A 132 -2.38 -13.42 1.59
C VAL A 132 -3.79 -13.92 1.91
N ILE A 133 -4.49 -14.53 0.95
CA ILE A 133 -5.83 -15.09 1.16
C ILE A 133 -5.81 -16.21 2.21
N VAL A 134 -4.83 -17.12 2.14
CA VAL A 134 -4.68 -18.20 3.12
C VAL A 134 -4.39 -17.63 4.52
N GLN A 135 -3.50 -16.64 4.62
CA GLN A 135 -3.21 -15.98 5.91
C GLN A 135 -4.43 -15.30 6.52
N ILE A 136 -5.26 -14.67 5.68
CA ILE A 136 -6.53 -14.09 6.12
C ILE A 136 -7.46 -15.21 6.61
N SER A 137 -7.61 -16.30 5.85
CA SER A 137 -8.44 -17.45 6.21
C SER A 137 -8.03 -18.07 7.56
N ASP A 138 -6.73 -18.31 7.75
CA ASP A 138 -6.20 -18.86 9.01
C ASP A 138 -6.40 -17.92 10.19
N SER A 139 -6.35 -16.61 9.95
CA SER A 139 -6.60 -15.60 10.99
C SER A 139 -8.07 -15.56 11.44
N TYR A 140 -9.00 -15.78 10.51
CA TYR A 140 -10.41 -15.92 10.86
C TYR A 140 -10.69 -17.26 11.56
N ASN A 141 -10.06 -18.36 11.13
CA ASN A 141 -10.26 -19.68 11.73
C ASN A 141 -9.66 -19.78 13.14
N SER A 142 -8.55 -19.08 13.39
CA SER A 142 -7.92 -18.99 14.72
C SER A 142 -8.63 -18.02 15.69
N GLY A 143 -9.68 -17.33 15.24
CA GLY A 143 -10.42 -16.37 16.07
C GLY A 143 -9.64 -15.09 16.41
N ALA A 144 -8.50 -14.84 15.77
CA ALA A 144 -7.67 -13.66 16.00
C ALA A 144 -8.35 -12.36 15.51
N VAL A 145 -9.33 -12.47 14.61
CA VAL A 145 -10.14 -11.35 14.11
C VAL A 145 -11.59 -11.58 14.51
N GLY A 146 -12.13 -10.68 15.34
CA GLY A 146 -13.56 -10.69 15.66
C GLY A 146 -14.41 -10.56 14.39
N SER A 147 -15.52 -11.29 14.32
CA SER A 147 -16.43 -11.22 13.17
C SER A 147 -16.81 -9.77 12.86
N ALA A 148 -16.64 -9.36 11.60
CA ALA A 148 -16.89 -7.98 11.17
C ALA A 148 -18.34 -7.51 11.40
N PHE A 149 -19.27 -8.44 11.65
CA PHE A 149 -20.68 -8.17 11.96
C PHE A 149 -21.20 -8.89 13.22
N GLY A 150 -20.35 -9.11 14.21
CA GLY A 150 -20.77 -9.51 15.56
C GLY A 150 -21.13 -8.30 16.42
N SER A 151 -22.33 -7.72 16.24
CA SER A 151 -22.79 -6.57 17.05
C SER A 151 -22.94 -6.86 18.55
N ARG A 152 -22.72 -8.10 18.99
CA ARG A 152 -22.86 -8.50 20.39
C ARG A 152 -21.55 -8.35 21.17
N ASP A 153 -20.39 -8.68 20.59
CA ASP A 153 -19.16 -8.88 21.37
C ASP A 153 -18.50 -7.56 21.82
N LYS A 154 -18.60 -6.49 21.01
CA LYS A 154 -18.05 -5.18 21.37
C LYS A 154 -18.79 -4.52 22.54
N CYS A 155 -20.10 -4.77 22.67
CA CYS A 155 -20.91 -4.22 23.75
C CYS A 155 -20.59 -4.90 25.10
N TYR A 156 -20.40 -6.23 25.12
CA TYR A 156 -20.05 -6.96 26.34
C TYR A 156 -18.64 -6.62 26.87
N LEU A 157 -17.65 -6.43 25.99
CA LEU A 157 -16.29 -6.03 26.39
C LEU A 157 -16.24 -4.58 26.91
N PHE A 158 -17.05 -3.68 26.35
CA PHE A 158 -17.14 -2.31 26.86
C PHE A 158 -17.87 -2.26 28.22
N GLN A 159 -18.96 -3.02 28.38
CA GLN A 159 -19.73 -3.11 29.64
C GLN A 159 -18.89 -3.69 30.79
N THR A 160 -18.13 -4.75 30.54
CA THR A 160 -17.27 -5.40 31.57
C THR A 160 -16.05 -4.58 31.91
N ARG A 161 -15.49 -3.83 30.95
CA ARG A 161 -14.39 -2.90 31.20
C ARG A 161 -14.86 -1.67 31.99
N TRP A 162 -16.08 -1.19 31.72
CA TRP A 162 -16.67 -0.05 32.44
C TRP A 162 -17.09 -0.38 33.88
N SER A 163 -17.60 -1.60 34.14
CA SER A 163 -17.91 -2.03 35.50
C SER A 163 -16.66 -2.15 36.38
N LYS A 164 -15.55 -2.67 35.82
CA LYS A 164 -14.25 -2.70 36.53
C LYS A 164 -13.73 -1.30 36.87
N ILE A 165 -13.86 -0.33 35.97
CA ILE A 165 -13.43 1.05 36.21
C ILE A 165 -14.27 1.70 37.32
N LYS A 166 -15.59 1.48 37.34
CA LYS A 166 -16.46 1.97 38.42
C LYS A 166 -16.07 1.41 39.79
N GLN A 167 -15.66 0.15 39.84
CA GLN A 167 -15.30 -0.50 41.11
C GLN A 167 -13.94 -0.05 41.64
N GLN A 168 -13.03 0.38 40.76
CA GLN A 168 -11.75 0.97 41.16
C GLN A 168 -11.83 2.46 41.53
N ALA A 169 -12.91 3.16 41.17
CA ALA A 169 -13.11 4.57 41.49
C ALA A 169 -13.88 4.82 42.80
N ILE A 170 -14.36 3.76 43.48
CA ILE A 170 -15.14 3.82 44.73
C ILE A 170 -14.29 3.37 45.95
N TYR A 171 -13.04 2.96 45.73
CA TYR A 171 -12.01 2.77 46.76
C TYR A 171 -10.87 3.77 46.56
#